data_AF-A0A927NE95-F1
#
_entry.id   AF-A0A927NE95-F1
#
_cell.length_a   1.000
_cell.length_b   1.000
_cell.length_c   1.000
_cell.angle_alpha   90.00
_cell.angle_beta   90.00
_cell.angle_gamma   90.00
#
_symmetry.space_group_name_H-M   'P 1'
#
loop_
_entity.id
_entity.type
_entity.pdbx_description
1 polymer ?
#
loop_
_entity_poly.entity_id
_entity_poly.type
_entity_poly.pdbx_seq_one_letter_code
_entity_poly.pdbx_strand_id
1 'polypeptide(L)'
;MGSLLPNSTVIKTIVTTDIIFDMAKEFDLEVKEVLTGFKYIGESLETTKKFVLGLEESYGYLVGTHARDKDAVSAAMMIAEACAYFKGKGKTLYQVLQEIYQRYGYYQTDLKSISMPGKDGMSKMGEILMRIRQPPPKGN
;
A
#
# COMPACT_ATOMS: atom_id res chain seq x y z
N MET A 1 16.17 6.34 14.94
CA MET A 1 15.43 6.67 13.70
C MET A 1 16.39 6.60 12.52
N GLY A 2 16.14 5.69 11.58
CA GLY A 2 16.90 5.64 10.32
C GLY A 2 16.65 6.91 9.52
N SER A 3 17.70 7.50 8.95
CA SER A 3 17.55 8.64 8.05
C SER A 3 16.98 8.17 6.72
N LEU A 4 15.89 8.79 6.27
CA LEU A 4 15.44 8.65 4.87
C LEU A 4 16.54 9.24 3.99
N LEU A 5 17.16 8.40 3.17
CA LEU A 5 18.12 8.87 2.19
C LEU A 5 17.37 9.38 0.95
N PRO A 6 17.85 10.42 0.26
CA PRO A 6 17.26 10.83 -1.02
C PRO A 6 17.21 9.66 -2.01
N ASN A 7 16.14 9.58 -2.80
CA ASN A 7 15.86 8.48 -3.74
C ASN A 7 15.76 7.10 -3.06
N SER A 8 15.22 7.04 -1.84
CA SER A 8 14.84 5.76 -1.25
C SER A 8 13.47 5.32 -1.76
N THR A 9 13.24 4.01 -1.84
CA THR A 9 12.10 3.42 -2.55
C THR A 9 11.09 2.81 -1.58
N VAL A 10 9.83 3.17 -1.75
CA VAL A 10 8.66 2.47 -1.22
C VAL A 10 8.10 1.57 -2.32
N ILE A 11 7.74 0.33 -2.00
CA ILE A 11 7.16 -0.62 -2.95
C ILE A 11 5.73 -0.94 -2.53
N LYS A 12 4.72 -0.60 -3.36
CA LYS A 12 3.30 -0.87 -3.09
C LYS A 12 2.67 -1.70 -4.21
N THR A 13 1.54 -2.36 -3.92
CA THR A 13 0.71 -2.93 -4.99
C THR A 13 -0.18 -1.89 -5.66
N ILE A 14 -0.57 -2.16 -6.91
CA ILE A 14 -1.50 -1.34 -7.71
C ILE A 14 -2.86 -1.06 -7.03
N VAL A 15 -3.28 -1.90 -6.08
CA VAL A 15 -4.58 -1.78 -5.38
C VAL A 15 -4.43 -1.17 -3.97
N THR A 16 -3.20 -0.88 -3.53
CA THR A 16 -2.93 -0.15 -2.29
C THR A 16 -3.20 1.33 -2.47
N THR A 17 -3.64 2.01 -1.40
CA THR A 17 -3.95 3.44 -1.38
C THR A 17 -2.89 4.33 -2.03
N ASP A 18 -3.34 5.36 -2.76
CA ASP A 18 -2.48 6.29 -3.49
C ASP A 18 -1.96 7.46 -2.66
N ILE A 19 -2.38 7.61 -1.39
CA ILE A 19 -1.81 8.59 -0.46
C ILE A 19 -0.28 8.47 -0.35
N ILE A 20 0.25 7.26 -0.58
CA ILE A 20 1.68 6.96 -0.58
C ILE A 20 2.43 7.78 -1.63
N PHE A 21 1.84 8.03 -2.81
CA PHE A 21 2.46 8.86 -3.84
C PHE A 21 2.62 10.31 -3.38
N ASP A 22 1.63 10.87 -2.69
CA ASP A 22 1.70 12.24 -2.20
C ASP A 22 2.66 12.40 -1.02
N MET A 23 2.69 11.41 -0.13
CA MET A 23 3.69 11.37 0.94
C MET A 23 5.10 11.27 0.36
N ALA A 24 5.32 10.41 -0.63
CA ALA A 24 6.64 10.18 -1.23
C ALA A 24 7.24 11.43 -1.88
N LYS A 25 6.41 12.28 -2.52
CA LYS A 25 6.85 13.55 -3.14
C LYS A 25 7.55 14.47 -2.15
N GLU A 26 7.05 14.55 -0.92
CA GLU A 26 7.62 15.44 0.10
C GLU A 26 8.99 14.97 0.58
N PHE A 27 9.17 13.66 0.71
CA PHE A 27 10.38 13.05 1.26
C PHE A 27 11.40 12.66 0.19
N ASP A 28 11.18 13.08 -1.06
CA ASP A 28 12.03 12.73 -2.23
C ASP A 28 12.23 11.20 -2.35
N LEU A 29 11.12 10.48 -2.21
CA LEU A 29 11.05 9.02 -2.30
C LEU A 29 10.53 8.58 -3.66
N GLU A 30 11.10 7.48 -4.15
CA GLU A 30 10.54 6.75 -5.28
C GLU A 30 9.42 5.82 -4.81
N VAL A 31 8.33 5.74 -5.57
CA VAL A 31 7.28 4.74 -5.36
C VAL A 31 7.31 3.76 -6.52
N LYS A 32 7.66 2.51 -6.23
CA LYS A 32 7.59 1.41 -7.19
C LYS A 32 6.27 0.68 -7.01
N GLU A 33 5.42 0.74 -8.03
CA GLU A 33 4.14 0.05 -8.03
C GLU A 33 4.27 -1.33 -8.72
N VAL A 34 3.71 -2.36 -8.09
CA VAL A 34 3.75 -3.75 -8.58
C VAL A 34 2.37 -4.40 -8.59
N LEU A 35 2.21 -5.53 -9.29
CA LEU A 35 0.94 -6.28 -9.30
C LEU A 35 0.59 -6.81 -7.91
N THR A 36 -0.70 -7.05 -7.67
CA THR A 36 -1.20 -7.63 -6.41
C THR A 36 -0.55 -8.98 -6.09
N GLY A 37 -0.06 -9.12 -4.85
CA GLY A 37 0.61 -10.31 -4.32
C GLY A 37 2.03 -9.98 -3.84
N PHE A 38 2.30 -10.23 -2.56
CA PHE A 38 3.57 -9.85 -1.91
C PHE A 38 4.82 -10.44 -2.58
N LYS A 39 4.67 -11.55 -3.33
CA LYS A 39 5.75 -12.11 -4.16
C LYS A 39 6.38 -11.07 -5.10
N TYR A 40 5.59 -10.13 -5.64
CA TYR A 40 6.07 -9.09 -6.55
C TYR A 40 6.83 -7.97 -5.82
N ILE A 41 6.48 -7.73 -4.54
CA ILE A 41 7.25 -6.86 -3.66
C ILE A 41 8.59 -7.53 -3.33
N GLY A 42 8.58 -8.82 -2.99
CA GLY A 42 9.77 -9.63 -2.74
C GLY A 42 10.73 -9.66 -3.93
N GLU A 43 10.23 -9.95 -5.13
CA GLU A 43 11.02 -9.91 -6.38
C GLU A 43 11.60 -8.51 -6.63
N SER A 44 10.80 -7.47 -6.44
CA SER A 44 11.25 -6.09 -6.62
C SER A 44 12.36 -5.67 -5.66
N LEU A 45 12.45 -6.31 -4.49
CA LEU A 45 13.46 -6.00 -3.48
C LEU A 45 14.88 -6.36 -3.91
N GLU A 46 15.04 -7.36 -4.78
CA GLU A 46 16.36 -7.80 -5.29
C GLU A 46 17.10 -6.70 -6.06
N THR A 47 16.33 -5.83 -6.73
CA THR A 47 16.85 -4.72 -7.54
C THR A 47 16.77 -3.37 -6.82
N THR A 48 16.21 -3.33 -5.61
CA THR A 48 15.97 -2.09 -4.87
C THR A 48 17.10 -1.83 -3.88
N LYS A 49 17.95 -0.82 -4.17
CA LYS A 49 19.14 -0.51 -3.35
C LYS A 49 18.82 0.19 -2.03
N LYS A 50 17.83 1.09 -2.03
CA LYS A 50 17.49 1.94 -0.88
C LYS A 50 16.04 1.70 -0.45
N PHE A 51 15.76 0.49 0.00
CA PHE A 51 14.40 0.12 0.39
C PHE A 51 13.97 0.78 1.71
N VAL A 52 12.75 1.31 1.74
CA VAL A 52 12.13 1.92 2.93
C VAL A 52 11.04 1.00 3.50
N LEU A 53 10.05 0.67 2.67
CA LEU A 53 8.84 -0.03 3.08
C LEU A 53 8.23 -0.77 1.89
N GLY A 54 7.77 -1.99 2.13
CA GLY A 54 6.94 -2.77 1.22
C GLY A 54 5.56 -2.91 1.83
N LEU A 55 4.49 -2.62 1.08
CA LEU A 55 3.14 -2.68 1.62
C LEU A 55 2.06 -3.13 0.62
N GLU A 56 1.05 -3.81 1.16
CA GLU A 56 -0.18 -4.21 0.48
C GLU A 56 -1.41 -3.84 1.32
N GLU A 57 -2.53 -3.56 0.66
CA GLU A 57 -3.83 -3.25 1.25
C GLU A 57 -4.38 -4.39 2.13
N SER A 58 -3.92 -5.62 1.88
CA SER A 58 -4.27 -6.83 2.63
C SER A 58 -3.53 -6.98 3.97
N TYR A 59 -3.16 -5.87 4.61
CA TYR A 59 -2.37 -5.81 5.85
C TYR A 59 -0.96 -6.41 5.73
N GLY A 60 -0.40 -6.42 4.52
CA GLY A 60 0.96 -6.90 4.29
C GLY A 60 1.97 -5.77 4.42
N TYR A 61 2.99 -5.95 5.26
CA TYR A 61 4.06 -4.98 5.45
C TYR A 61 5.41 -5.67 5.57
N LEU A 62 6.46 -5.06 5.02
CA LEU A 62 7.85 -5.45 5.24
C LEU A 62 8.68 -4.20 5.48
N VAL A 63 9.34 -4.17 6.63
CA VAL A 63 10.27 -3.12 7.05
C VAL A 63 11.66 -3.71 7.01
N GLY A 64 12.58 -3.08 6.27
CA GLY A 64 13.92 -3.62 6.06
C GLY A 64 13.99 -4.75 5.02
N THR A 65 15.20 -5.29 4.82
CA THR A 65 15.51 -6.18 3.70
C THR A 65 15.78 -7.63 4.10
N HIS A 66 15.49 -8.00 5.35
CA HIS A 66 15.80 -9.31 5.94
C HIS A 66 14.94 -10.45 5.38
N ALA A 67 13.72 -10.17 4.96
CA ALA A 67 12.79 -11.15 4.41
C ALA A 67 12.34 -10.78 2.99
N ARG A 68 11.66 -11.74 2.34
CA ARG A 68 10.97 -11.55 1.04
C ARG A 68 9.46 -11.80 1.17
N ASP A 69 8.97 -11.70 2.40
CA ASP A 69 7.58 -11.95 2.77
C ASP A 69 7.13 -10.89 3.79
N LYS A 70 5.84 -10.89 4.11
CA LYS A 70 5.23 -10.04 5.13
C LYS A 70 5.85 -10.33 6.49
N ASP A 71 6.12 -9.28 7.25
CA ASP A 71 6.59 -9.38 8.63
C ASP A 71 5.73 -8.49 9.55
N ALA A 72 4.69 -9.11 10.11
CA ALA A 72 3.78 -8.45 11.04
C ALA A 72 4.46 -8.08 12.37
N VAL A 73 5.50 -8.80 12.80
CA VAL A 73 6.19 -8.53 14.07
C VAL A 73 7.01 -7.25 13.94
N SER A 74 7.77 -7.12 12.84
CA SER A 74 8.51 -5.88 12.55
C SER A 74 7.55 -4.69 12.36
N ALA A 75 6.43 -4.88 11.66
CA ALA A 75 5.42 -3.83 11.51
C ALA A 75 4.81 -3.40 12.85
N ALA A 76 4.48 -4.35 13.73
CA ALA A 76 3.96 -4.05 15.07
C ALA A 76 4.99 -3.29 15.93
N MET A 77 6.28 -3.66 15.83
CA MET A 77 7.36 -2.94 16.51
C MET A 77 7.46 -1.49 16.03
N MET A 78 7.36 -1.24 14.72
CA MET A 78 7.37 0.12 14.17
C MET A 78 6.20 0.97 14.69
N ILE A 79 5.00 0.38 14.79
CA ILE A 79 3.84 1.07 15.37
C ILE A 79 4.02 1.33 16.87
N ALA A 80 4.62 0.40 17.60
CA ALA A 80 4.94 0.60 19.02
C ALA A 80 5.97 1.73 19.22
N GLU A 81 7.01 1.80 18.38
CA GLU A 81 7.98 2.90 18.39
C GLU A 81 7.31 4.24 18.05
N ALA A 82 6.47 4.28 17.01
CA ALA A 82 5.72 5.48 16.65
C ALA A 82 4.80 5.94 17.79
N CYS A 83 4.13 5.00 18.46
CA CYS A 83 3.29 5.30 19.62
C CYS A 83 4.11 5.92 20.76
N ALA A 84 5.24 5.30 21.12
CA ALA A 84 6.12 5.82 22.17
C ALA A 84 6.65 7.23 21.83
N TYR A 85 7.09 7.43 20.59
CA TYR A 85 7.60 8.70 20.09
C TYR A 85 6.55 9.82 20.17
N PHE A 86 5.35 9.58 19.64
CA PHE A 86 4.29 10.60 19.62
C PHE A 86 3.65 10.81 20.99
N LYS A 87 3.59 9.77 21.84
CA LYS A 87 3.18 9.93 23.24
C LYS A 87 4.12 10.88 23.98
N GLY A 88 5.44 10.80 23.74
CA GLY A 88 6.42 11.76 24.26
C GLY A 88 6.19 13.21 23.80
N LYS A 89 5.45 13.41 22.71
CA LYS A 89 5.03 14.72 22.19
C LYS A 89 3.58 15.10 22.57
N GLY A 90 2.94 14.35 23.48
CA GLY A 90 1.55 14.58 23.88
C GLY A 90 0.51 14.28 22.81
N LYS A 91 0.86 13.49 21.78
CA LYS A 91 -0.04 13.13 20.67
C LYS A 91 -0.41 11.64 20.70
N THR A 92 -1.62 11.33 20.27
CA THR A 92 -2.05 9.95 19.96
C THR A 92 -1.78 9.61 18.49
N LEU A 93 -1.70 8.32 18.15
CA LEU A 93 -1.58 7.90 16.75
C LEU A 93 -2.77 8.34 15.90
N TYR A 94 -3.98 8.44 16.50
CA TYR A 94 -5.15 8.95 15.81
C TYR A 94 -4.98 10.43 15.41
N GLN A 95 -4.47 11.27 16.31
CA GLN A 95 -4.19 12.68 16.00
C GLN A 95 -3.16 12.81 14.88
N VAL A 96 -2.09 11.99 14.93
CA VAL A 96 -1.08 11.96 13.86
C VAL A 96 -1.69 11.51 12.53
N LEU A 97 -2.58 10.51 12.53
CA LEU A 97 -3.30 10.10 11.34
C LEU A 97 -4.16 11.24 10.75
N GLN A 98 -4.86 11.99 11.61
CA GLN A 98 -5.63 13.17 11.16
C GLN A 98 -4.72 14.25 10.58
N GLU A 99 -3.54 14.49 11.16
CA GLU A 99 -2.55 15.43 10.61
C GLU A 99 -2.05 14.99 9.24
N ILE A 100 -1.81 13.68 9.02
CA ILE A 100 -1.45 13.12 7.72
C ILE A 100 -2.57 13.39 6.71
N TYR A 101 -3.83 13.14 7.06
CA TYR A 101 -4.96 13.41 6.16
C TYR A 101 -5.16 14.91 5.87
N GLN A 102 -4.97 15.78 6.86
CA GLN A 102 -5.01 17.22 6.64
C GLN A 102 -3.91 17.70 5.68
N ARG A 103 -2.76 17.02 5.70
CA ARG A 103 -1.59 17.39 4.91
C ARG A 103 -1.63 16.90 3.48
N TYR A 104 -2.03 15.65 3.26
CA TYR A 104 -1.99 15.00 1.94
C TYR A 104 -3.37 14.77 1.33
N GLY A 105 -4.44 15.10 2.05
CA GLY A 105 -5.81 14.84 1.64
C GLY A 105 -6.35 13.51 2.18
N TYR A 106 -7.66 13.32 1.96
CA TYR A 106 -8.40 12.16 2.46
C TYR A 106 -8.51 11.11 1.36
N TYR A 107 -8.09 9.88 1.70
CA TYR A 107 -8.13 8.74 0.80
C TYR A 107 -9.01 7.65 1.42
N GLN A 108 -10.13 7.35 0.75
CA GLN A 108 -11.03 6.28 1.16
C GLN A 108 -10.88 5.09 0.22
N THR A 109 -10.58 3.94 0.78
CA THR A 109 -10.48 2.66 0.07
C THR A 109 -11.50 1.68 0.64
N ASP A 110 -12.19 0.94 -0.23
CA ASP A 110 -13.14 -0.10 0.16
C ASP A 110 -12.94 -1.34 -0.73
N LEU A 111 -13.06 -2.52 -0.14
CA LEU A 111 -12.87 -3.80 -0.83
C LEU A 111 -14.19 -4.56 -0.89
N LYS A 112 -14.69 -4.78 -2.11
CA LYS A 112 -15.91 -5.56 -2.34
C LYS A 112 -15.56 -6.94 -2.88
N SER A 113 -15.69 -7.96 -2.04
CA SER A 113 -15.54 -9.36 -2.42
C SER A 113 -16.88 -9.95 -2.85
N ILE A 114 -17.00 -10.36 -4.10
CA ILE A 114 -18.20 -10.98 -4.67
C ILE A 114 -17.88 -12.43 -5.03
N SER A 115 -18.50 -13.37 -4.32
CA SER A 115 -18.36 -14.79 -4.60
C SER A 115 -19.41 -15.25 -5.62
N MET A 116 -18.95 -15.93 -6.68
CA MET A 116 -19.81 -16.48 -7.74
C MET A 116 -19.49 -17.97 -7.94
N PRO A 117 -20.10 -18.87 -7.14
CA PRO A 117 -19.77 -20.28 -7.17
C PRO A 117 -20.36 -21.00 -8.39
N GLY A 118 -19.77 -22.13 -8.74
CA GLY A 118 -20.27 -23.03 -9.78
C GLY A 118 -20.01 -22.55 -11.21
N LYS A 119 -20.42 -23.39 -12.17
CA LYS A 119 -20.22 -23.14 -13.60
C LYS A 119 -20.94 -21.86 -14.07
N ASP A 120 -22.16 -21.64 -13.59
CA ASP A 120 -22.94 -20.44 -13.89
C ASP A 120 -22.25 -19.17 -13.37
N GLY A 121 -21.60 -19.26 -12.22
CA GLY A 121 -20.80 -18.18 -11.65
C GLY A 121 -19.60 -17.80 -12.53
N MET A 122 -18.88 -18.80 -13.06
CA MET A 122 -17.78 -18.56 -14.00
C MET A 122 -18.25 -17.89 -15.30
N SER A 123 -19.37 -18.35 -15.87
CA SER A 123 -19.94 -17.73 -17.07
C SER A 123 -20.33 -16.27 -16.83
N LYS A 124 -21.02 -15.98 -15.72
CA LYS A 124 -21.39 -14.60 -15.33
C LYS A 124 -20.17 -13.72 -15.11
N MET A 125 -19.13 -14.23 -14.45
CA MET A 125 -17.87 -13.50 -14.24
C MET A 125 -17.21 -13.13 -15.58
N GLY A 126 -17.19 -14.07 -16.54
CA GLY A 126 -16.68 -13.83 -17.89
C GLY A 126 -17.42 -12.72 -18.61
N GLU A 127 -18.76 -12.73 -18.56
CA GLU A 127 -19.59 -11.68 -19.15
C GLU A 127 -19.33 -10.30 -18.53
N ILE A 128 -19.23 -10.23 -17.19
CA ILE A 128 -18.94 -8.98 -16.48
C ILE A 128 -17.57 -8.43 -16.88
N LEU A 129 -16.53 -9.26 -16.90
CA LEU A 129 -15.18 -8.84 -17.28
C LEU A 129 -15.10 -8.38 -18.74
N MET A 130 -15.81 -9.05 -19.65
CA MET A 130 -15.90 -8.60 -21.04
C MET A 130 -16.52 -7.21 -21.15
N ARG A 131 -17.61 -6.95 -20.42
CA ARG A 131 -18.26 -5.62 -20.41
C ARG A 131 -17.36 -4.54 -19.84
N ILE A 132 -16.68 -4.80 -18.72
CA ILE A 132 -15.78 -3.81 -18.07
C ILE A 132 -14.59 -3.45 -18.97
N ARG A 133 -14.10 -4.39 -19.78
CA ARG A 133 -12.97 -4.15 -20.71
C ARG A 133 -13.36 -3.36 -21.95
N GLN A 134 -14.65 -3.22 -22.26
CA GLN A 134 -15.08 -2.39 -23.37
C GLN A 134 -14.98 -0.92 -23.00
N PRO A 135 -14.65 -0.04 -23.97
CA PRO A 135 -14.66 1.40 -23.74
C PRO A 135 -16.06 1.84 -23.29
N PRO A 136 -16.16 2.82 -22.37
CA PRO A 136 -17.47 3.33 -21.96
C PRO A 136 -18.23 3.82 -23.20
N PRO A 137 -19.56 3.61 -23.26
CA PRO A 137 -20.35 4.11 -24.37
C PRO A 137 -20.12 5.62 -24.49
N LYS A 138 -19.82 6.09 -25.70
CA LYS A 138 -19.71 7.52 -25.96
C LYS A 138 -21.07 8.14 -25.66
N GLY A 139 -21.13 9.02 -24.67
CA GLY A 139 -22.34 9.79 -24.37
C GLY A 139 -22.71 10.64 -25.59
N ASN A 140 -24.02 10.79 -25.84
CA ASN A 140 -24.56 11.76 -26.78
C ASN A 140 -24.33 13.19 -26.28
#